data_AF-A0A2C9LIE2-F1
#
_entry.id   AF-A0A2C9LIE2-F1
#
_cell.length_a   1.000
_cell.length_b   1.000
_cell.length_c   1.000
_cell.angle_alpha   90.00
_cell.angle_beta   90.00
_cell.angle_gamma   90.00
#
_symmetry.space_group_name_H-M   'P 1'
#
loop_
_entity.id
_entity.type
_entity.pdbx_description
1 polymer ?
#
loop_
_entity_poly.entity_id
_entity_poly.type
_entity_poly.pdbx_seq_one_letter_code
_entity_poly.pdbx_strand_id
1 'polypeptide(L)'
;MVIFFRQTQLDKSIGLADPAALNLAVATHQACQFIGMPECNLNLAHCVIYLARAPKSTEVLQALQAARKCVQSHQGALPPVPLHLRNAPNKFLKNLGNDLL
;
A
#
# COMPACT_ATOMS: atom_id res chain seq x y z
N MET A 1 15.97 3.45 11.47
CA MET A 1 15.16 2.85 10.38
C MET A 1 13.94 2.07 10.89
N VAL A 2 14.07 1.20 11.90
CA VAL A 2 12.93 0.47 12.53
C VAL A 2 11.86 1.38 13.14
N ILE A 3 12.25 2.58 13.59
CA ILE A 3 11.32 3.56 14.19
C ILE A 3 10.34 4.13 13.15
N PHE A 4 10.73 4.24 11.87
CA PHE A 4 9.94 4.94 10.87
C PHE A 4 8.82 4.07 10.26
N PHE A 5 9.08 2.78 10.05
CA PHE A 5 8.08 1.85 9.48
C PHE A 5 7.11 1.26 10.50
N ARG A 6 7.44 1.26 11.80
CA ARG A 6 6.48 0.86 12.84
C ARG A 6 5.53 1.98 13.26
N GLN A 7 5.87 3.24 12.99
CA GLN A 7 5.03 4.40 13.35
C GLN A 7 3.86 4.66 12.39
N THR A 8 3.78 3.98 11.23
CA THR A 8 2.57 3.99 10.38
C THR A 8 1.40 3.19 10.96
N GLN A 9 1.56 2.59 12.14
CA GLN A 9 0.52 1.84 12.85
C GLN A 9 0.02 2.51 14.13
N LEU A 10 0.34 3.78 14.37
CA LEU A 10 -0.39 4.56 15.38
C LEU A 10 -1.49 5.35 14.63
N ASP A 11 -2.16 6.36 15.16
CA ASP A 11 -3.62 6.18 15.15
C ASP A 11 -4.43 6.93 14.08
N LYS A 12 -3.92 6.97 12.84
CA LYS A 12 -4.66 7.21 11.58
C LYS A 12 -3.63 7.38 10.46
N SER A 13 -3.67 6.52 9.45
CA SER A 13 -2.93 6.75 8.22
C SER A 13 -3.33 8.09 7.60
N ILE A 14 -2.40 8.78 6.95
CA ILE A 14 -2.77 9.98 6.18
C ILE A 14 -3.50 9.54 4.90
N GLY A 15 -3.05 8.42 4.31
CA GLY A 15 -3.77 7.74 3.23
C GLY A 15 -4.06 8.69 2.07
N LEU A 16 -5.33 8.77 1.69
CA LEU A 16 -5.80 9.69 0.64
C LEU A 16 -6.03 11.13 1.13
N ALA A 17 -5.99 11.40 2.44
CA ALA A 17 -6.21 12.73 2.98
C ALA A 17 -5.09 13.71 2.61
N ASP A 18 -3.87 13.20 2.47
CA ASP A 18 -2.76 13.91 1.85
C ASP A 18 -1.80 12.91 1.17
N PRO A 19 -1.95 12.71 -0.15
CA PRO A 19 -1.09 11.81 -0.92
C PRO A 19 0.39 12.20 -0.93
N ALA A 20 0.74 13.47 -0.66
CA ALA A 20 2.12 13.93 -0.69
C ALA A 20 2.93 13.43 0.52
N ALA A 21 2.27 13.06 1.62
CA ALA A 21 2.91 12.56 2.82
C ALA A 21 3.78 11.31 2.57
N LEU A 22 3.36 10.42 1.66
CA LEU A 22 4.14 9.24 1.30
C LEU A 22 5.43 9.61 0.58
N ASN A 23 5.36 10.53 -0.38
CA ASN A 23 6.52 10.97 -1.14
C ASN A 23 7.53 11.70 -0.23
N LEU A 24 7.04 12.52 0.71
CA LEU A 24 7.90 13.17 1.71
C LEU A 24 8.63 12.15 2.59
N ALA A 25 7.93 11.10 3.02
CA ALA A 25 8.49 10.02 3.82
C ALA A 25 9.58 9.24 3.06
N VAL A 26 9.36 8.95 1.78
CA VAL A 26 10.35 8.28 0.91
C VAL A 26 11.56 9.18 0.66
N ALA A 27 11.33 10.46 0.35
CA ALA A 27 12.41 11.43 0.13
C ALA A 27 13.26 11.62 1.40
N THR A 28 12.61 11.67 2.57
CA THR A 28 13.32 11.74 3.87
C THR A 28 14.15 10.49 4.13
N HIS A 29 13.62 9.32 3.80
CA HIS A 29 14.36 8.07 3.92
C HIS A 29 15.61 8.06 3.03
N GLN A 30 15.46 8.44 1.76
CA GLN A 30 16.57 8.56 0.82
C GLN A 30 17.60 9.57 1.30
N ALA A 31 17.16 10.76 1.73
CA ALA A 31 18.04 11.78 2.30
C ALA A 31 18.85 11.24 3.49
N CYS A 32 18.24 10.43 4.37
CA CYS A 32 18.97 9.81 5.48
C CYS A 32 19.94 8.72 5.07
N GLN A 33 19.64 7.97 4.01
CA GLN A 33 20.59 7.00 3.48
C GLN A 33 21.81 7.67 2.85
N PHE A 34 21.61 8.80 2.17
CA PHE A 34 22.72 9.55 1.55
C PHE A 34 23.54 10.36 2.55
N ILE A 35 22.88 11.04 3.49
CA ILE A 35 23.55 11.94 4.45
C ILE A 35 24.12 11.17 5.64
N GLY A 36 23.41 10.15 6.14
CA GLY A 36 23.77 9.47 7.39
C GLY A 36 23.34 10.24 8.65
N MET A 37 23.62 9.64 9.81
CA MET A 37 23.41 10.28 11.12
C MET A 37 24.73 10.80 11.69
N PRO A 38 24.72 11.92 12.43
CA PRO A 38 23.57 12.65 12.97
C PRO A 38 22.92 13.73 12.07
N GLU A 39 23.52 14.05 10.93
CA GLU A 39 23.15 15.22 10.10
C GLU A 39 21.74 15.10 9.49
N CYS A 40 21.24 13.87 9.27
CA CYS A 40 19.85 13.68 8.82
C CYS A 40 18.77 13.96 9.88
N ASN A 41 19.13 14.26 11.13
CA ASN A 41 18.14 14.49 12.20
C ASN A 41 17.14 15.60 11.86
N LEU A 42 17.57 16.65 11.14
CA LEU A 42 16.69 17.74 10.73
C LEU A 42 15.61 17.28 9.73
N ASN A 43 16.01 16.47 8.74
CA ASN A 43 15.08 15.92 7.74
C ASN A 43 14.04 15.00 8.40
N LEU A 44 14.50 14.18 9.36
CA LEU A 44 13.60 13.33 10.14
C LEU A 44 12.63 14.15 10.98
N ALA A 45 13.11 15.17 11.70
CA ALA A 45 12.26 16.03 12.50
C ALA A 45 11.20 16.74 11.66
N HIS A 46 11.58 17.26 10.49
CA HIS A 46 10.67 17.89 9.55
C HIS A 46 9.57 16.91 9.08
N CYS A 47 9.95 15.71 8.66
CA CYS A 47 8.98 14.69 8.24
C CYS A 47 8.04 14.29 9.38
N VAL A 48 8.54 14.13 10.60
CA VAL A 48 7.71 13.73 11.75
C VAL A 48 6.70 14.83 12.11
N ILE A 49 7.12 16.10 12.14
CA ILE A 49 6.22 17.23 12.42
C ILE A 49 5.15 17.33 11.35
N TYR A 50 5.52 17.16 10.07
CA TYR A 50 4.58 17.15 8.96
C TYR A 50 3.52 16.06 9.14
N LEU A 51 3.94 14.81 9.35
CA LEU A 51 3.05 13.67 9.52
C LEU A 51 2.17 13.79 10.77
N ALA A 52 2.65 14.47 11.82
CA ALA A 52 1.88 14.73 13.03
C ALA A 52 0.74 15.74 12.80
N ARG A 53 0.93 16.72 11.91
CA ARG A 53 -0.06 17.76 11.59
C ARG A 53 -0.97 17.41 10.42
N ALA A 54 -0.57 16.46 9.57
CA ALA A 54 -1.33 16.07 8.39
C ALA A 54 -2.71 15.50 8.76
N PRO A 55 -3.74 15.73 7.91
CA PRO A 55 -5.07 15.16 8.09
C PRO A 55 -5.01 13.63 8.01
N LYS A 56 -5.97 13.00 8.66
CA LYS A 56 -5.89 11.61 9.09
C LYS A 56 -7.10 10.84 8.53
N SER A 57 -6.88 9.82 7.71
CA SER A 57 -7.91 8.99 7.05
C SER A 57 -7.68 7.48 7.25
N THR A 58 -8.75 6.77 7.59
CA THR A 58 -8.75 5.31 7.75
C THR A 58 -9.37 4.57 6.57
N GLU A 59 -9.83 5.28 5.54
CA GLU A 59 -10.62 4.72 4.43
C GLU A 59 -9.88 3.61 3.69
N VAL A 60 -8.62 3.86 3.32
CA VAL A 60 -7.79 2.88 2.59
C VAL A 60 -7.53 1.64 3.43
N LEU A 61 -7.27 1.81 4.73
CA LEU A 61 -7.07 0.68 5.64
C LEU A 61 -8.34 -0.15 5.80
N GLN A 62 -9.49 0.50 5.97
CA GLN A 62 -10.78 -0.17 6.10
C GLN A 62 -11.14 -0.93 4.82
N ALA A 63 -10.99 -0.30 3.64
CA ALA A 63 -11.22 -0.94 2.36
C ALA A 63 -10.33 -2.17 2.15
N LEU A 64 -9.04 -2.06 2.49
CA LEU A 64 -8.10 -3.17 2.39
C LEU A 64 -8.43 -4.30 3.38
N GLN A 65 -8.80 -3.97 4.61
CA GLN A 65 -9.23 -4.96 5.60
C GLN A 65 -10.53 -5.66 5.18
N ALA A 66 -11.50 -4.92 4.63
CA ALA A 66 -12.74 -5.48 4.12
C ALA A 66 -12.49 -6.43 2.94
N ALA A 67 -11.65 -6.04 1.99
CA ALA A 67 -11.26 -6.90 0.86
C ALA A 67 -10.55 -8.18 1.33
N ARG A 68 -9.60 -8.06 2.27
CA ARG A 68 -8.90 -9.22 2.86
C ARG A 68 -9.86 -10.15 3.60
N LYS A 69 -10.77 -9.59 4.40
CA LYS A 69 -11.80 -10.36 5.11
C LYS A 69 -12.69 -11.09 4.13
N CYS A 70 -13.17 -10.43 3.08
CA CYS A 70 -14.01 -11.04 2.05
C CYS A 70 -13.34 -12.27 1.42
N VAL A 71 -12.06 -12.16 1.04
CA VAL A 71 -11.29 -13.29 0.49
C VAL A 71 -11.10 -14.41 1.51
N GLN A 72 -10.80 -14.09 2.77
CA GLN A 72 -10.57 -15.08 3.83
C GLN A 72 -11.85 -15.78 4.29
N SER A 73 -12.99 -15.08 4.30
CA SER A 73 -14.29 -15.63 4.68
C SER A 73 -14.94 -16.44 3.57
N HIS A 74 -14.42 -16.37 2.34
CA HIS A 74 -14.96 -17.11 1.21
C HIS A 74 -14.74 -18.62 1.42
N GLN A 75 -15.83 -19.37 1.48
CA GLN A 75 -15.80 -20.83 1.55
C GLN A 75 -16.02 -21.40 0.15
N GLY A 76 -15.08 -22.21 -0.33
CA GLY A 76 -15.10 -22.78 -1.68
C GLY A 76 -14.11 -22.12 -2.65
N ALA A 77 -14.16 -22.52 -3.92
CA ALA A 77 -13.29 -21.93 -4.95
C ALA A 77 -13.65 -20.45 -5.18
N LEU A 78 -12.64 -19.59 -5.26
CA LEU A 78 -12.83 -18.19 -5.64
C LEU A 78 -13.34 -18.10 -7.08
N PRO A 79 -14.27 -17.17 -7.38
CA PRO A 79 -14.75 -17.00 -8.74
C PRO A 79 -13.55 -16.69 -9.67
N PRO A 80 -13.48 -17.35 -10.84
CA PRO A 80 -12.38 -17.12 -11.75
C PRO A 80 -12.42 -15.68 -12.28
N VAL A 81 -11.25 -15.11 -12.58
CA VAL A 81 -11.14 -13.74 -13.11
C VAL A 81 -12.01 -13.61 -14.38
N PRO A 82 -12.86 -12.57 -14.49
CA PRO A 82 -13.69 -12.35 -15.67
C PRO A 82 -12.87 -12.35 -16.96
N LEU A 83 -13.40 -12.95 -18.02
CA LEU A 83 -12.67 -13.14 -19.29
C LEU A 83 -12.09 -11.84 -19.87
N HIS A 84 -12.76 -10.71 -19.69
CA HIS A 84 -12.32 -9.39 -20.16
C HIS A 84 -11.23 -8.74 -19.29
N LEU A 85 -11.00 -9.23 -18.07
CA LEU A 85 -9.93 -8.78 -17.15
C LEU A 85 -8.75 -9.76 -17.10
N ARG A 86 -8.87 -10.94 -17.73
CA ARG A 86 -7.75 -11.88 -17.84
C ARG A 86 -6.66 -11.27 -18.71
N ASN A 87 -5.40 -11.48 -18.32
CA ASN A 87 -4.28 -11.25 -19.22
C ASN A 87 -4.54 -12.02 -20.51
N ALA A 88 -4.52 -11.33 -21.66
CA ALA A 88 -4.95 -11.90 -22.94
C ALA A 88 -4.24 -13.25 -23.16
N PRO A 89 -4.97 -14.34 -23.41
CA PRO A 89 -4.36 -15.64 -23.56
C PRO A 89 -3.37 -15.59 -24.72
N ASN A 90 -2.12 -15.91 -24.41
CA ASN A 90 -1.11 -16.38 -25.34
C ASN A 90 -1.84 -17.34 -26.29
N LYS A 91 -1.60 -17.28 -27.61
CA LYS A 91 -2.33 -18.05 -28.63
C LYS A 91 -2.54 -19.55 -28.30
N PHE A 92 -1.71 -20.11 -27.41
CA PHE A 92 -1.82 -21.45 -26.82
C PHE A 92 -3.04 -21.71 -25.90
N LEU A 93 -3.54 -20.72 -25.16
CA LEU A 93 -4.64 -20.89 -24.19
C LEU A 93 -6.04 -20.90 -24.83
N LYS A 94 -6.16 -20.56 -26.12
CA LYS A 94 -7.44 -20.67 -26.86
C LYS A 94 -7.89 -22.11 -27.11
N ASN A 95 -6.96 -23.07 -27.05
CA ASN A 95 -7.24 -24.47 -27.39
C ASN A 95 -7.55 -25.37 -26.19
N LEU A 96 -7.48 -24.88 -24.94
CA LEU A 96 -7.63 -25.72 -23.74
C LEU A 96 -8.82 -25.37 -22.83
N GLY A 97 -9.60 -24.33 -23.12
CA GLY A 97 -10.44 -23.69 -22.10
C GLY A 97 -11.93 -23.49 -22.39
N ASN A 98 -12.46 -23.96 -23.53
CA ASN A 98 -13.88 -23.83 -23.84
C ASN A 98 -14.72 -25.09 -23.55
N ASP A 99 -14.10 -26.18 -23.07
CA ASP A 99 -14.76 -27.48 -22.89
C ASP A 99 -14.99 -27.89 -21.42
N LEU A 100 -14.87 -26.96 -20.46
CA LEU A 100 -15.12 -27.24 -19.04
C LEU A 100 -16.00 -26.15 -18.38
N LEU A 101 -17.11 -25.81 -19.04
CA LEU A 101 -18.33 -25.34 -18.38
C LEU A 101 -19.16 -26.56 -17.93
#